data_AF-A0A6J7QUT9-F1
#
_entry.id   AF-A0A6J7QUT9-F1
#
_cell.length_a   1.000
_cell.length_b   1.000
_cell.length_c   1.000
_cell.angle_alpha   90.00
_cell.angle_beta   90.00
_cell.angle_gamma   90.00
#
_symmetry.space_group_name_H-M   'P 1'
#
loop_
_entity.id
_entity.type
_entity.pdbx_description
1 polymer ?
#
loop_
_entity_poly.entity_id
_entity_poly.type
_entity_poly.pdbx_seq_one_letter_code
_entity_poly.pdbx_strand_id
1 'polypeptide(L)'
;MGPGSENIGARITVRLHEPGGGYRDVVGTLETLNSIKKSDGSIAHFLSDQIAVWREIKPVPDRAGRGAPLSMRILELETAANATWPAKEEMRIGGWLLRASGPFTLRANSVLPLGEVPFGNPGIELERAIEKVIHFYQEREIVPVFHIPLPSYEQLDHELSKRGWEEKVLAHVMVSDISESYSEPTGEIFWESSDKPSLEWLQVQDDEGIEEIMGSYPAIYISGRLDGKLIAVGRASNFEKWTTLSRLYVRDEFRGQGIGRACMERLLAGAHKLGATKALLQVDSKNFGAIALYEGMGFTFHHAYRYMAHPEIKGEQSC
;
A
#
# COMPACT_ATOMS: atom_id res chain seq x y z
N MET A 1 -14.31 5.52 -40.36
CA MET A 1 -13.27 4.49 -40.61
C MET A 1 -13.03 3.75 -39.31
N GLY A 2 -13.05 2.41 -39.35
CA GLY A 2 -12.83 1.53 -38.19
C GLY A 2 -11.34 1.26 -37.92
N PRO A 3 -11.04 0.41 -36.91
CA PRO A 3 -9.67 -0.07 -36.66
C PRO A 3 -9.14 -0.91 -37.82
N GLY A 4 -7.82 -0.85 -38.05
CA GLY A 4 -7.12 -1.64 -39.06
C GLY A 4 -6.63 -2.98 -38.52
N SER A 5 -6.09 -3.84 -39.40
CA SER A 5 -5.53 -5.15 -39.01
C SER A 5 -4.35 -5.04 -38.07
N GLU A 6 -3.61 -3.93 -38.16
CA GLU A 6 -2.49 -3.57 -37.28
C GLU A 6 -2.92 -3.33 -35.82
N ASN A 7 -4.21 -3.08 -35.57
CA ASN A 7 -4.74 -2.88 -34.22
C ASN A 7 -5.25 -4.17 -33.57
N ILE A 8 -5.21 -5.32 -34.25
CA ILE A 8 -5.62 -6.60 -33.66
C ILE A 8 -4.67 -6.93 -32.49
N GLY A 9 -5.25 -7.28 -31.34
CA GLY A 9 -4.56 -7.46 -30.07
C GLY A 9 -4.43 -6.18 -29.24
N ALA A 10 -4.69 -5.00 -29.82
CA ALA A 10 -4.68 -3.76 -29.06
C ALA A 10 -5.96 -3.61 -28.22
N ARG A 11 -5.82 -2.97 -27.05
CA ARG A 11 -6.99 -2.56 -26.26
C ARG A 11 -7.57 -1.31 -26.90
N ILE A 12 -8.86 -1.33 -27.24
CA ILE A 12 -9.53 -0.21 -27.90
C ILE A 12 -10.84 0.14 -27.19
N THR A 13 -11.36 1.32 -27.48
CA THR A 13 -12.78 1.64 -27.27
C THR A 13 -13.42 2.02 -28.59
N VAL A 14 -14.60 1.46 -28.84
CA VAL A 14 -15.42 1.72 -30.02
C VAL A 14 -16.78 2.20 -29.56
N ARG A 15 -17.20 3.35 -30.08
CA ARG A 15 -18.56 3.84 -29.98
C ARG A 15 -19.34 3.40 -31.19
N LEU A 16 -20.46 2.73 -30.96
CA LEU A 16 -21.31 2.14 -31.99
C LEU A 16 -22.65 2.86 -32.04
N HIS A 17 -23.16 3.10 -33.26
CA HIS A 17 -24.54 3.50 -33.50
C HIS A 17 -25.50 2.36 -33.16
N GLU A 18 -26.57 2.68 -32.44
CA GLU A 18 -27.65 1.73 -32.14
C GLU A 18 -28.77 1.79 -33.18
N PRO A 19 -29.40 0.66 -33.55
CA PRO A 19 -30.50 0.63 -34.54
C PRO A 19 -31.71 1.48 -34.14
N GLY A 20 -31.95 1.67 -32.84
CA GLY A 20 -33.04 2.49 -32.28
C GLY A 20 -32.69 3.97 -32.12
N GLY A 21 -31.53 4.41 -32.58
CA GLY A 21 -30.98 5.73 -32.31
C GLY A 21 -30.12 5.76 -31.02
N GLY A 22 -29.17 6.68 -30.98
CA GLY A 22 -28.20 6.78 -29.89
C GLY A 22 -26.90 6.00 -30.14
N TYR A 23 -26.13 5.85 -29.07
CA TYR A 23 -24.80 5.25 -29.11
C TYR A 23 -24.57 4.33 -27.92
N ARG A 24 -23.76 3.29 -28.11
CA ARG A 24 -23.16 2.52 -27.02
C ARG A 24 -21.65 2.47 -27.13
N ASP A 25 -20.97 2.40 -25.99
CA ASP A 25 -19.51 2.25 -25.94
C ASP A 25 -19.14 0.81 -25.59
N VAL A 26 -18.18 0.27 -26.33
CA VAL A 26 -17.58 -1.05 -26.09
C VAL A 26 -16.09 -0.86 -25.85
N VAL A 27 -15.56 -1.55 -24.83
CA VAL A 27 -14.14 -1.48 -24.45
C VAL A 27 -13.61 -2.89 -24.27
N GLY A 28 -12.42 -3.15 -24.78
CA GLY A 28 -11.76 -4.45 -24.64
C GLY A 28 -10.60 -4.62 -25.63
N THR A 29 -10.15 -5.85 -25.80
CA THR A 29 -9.10 -6.20 -26.76
C THR A 29 -9.72 -6.52 -28.12
N LEU A 30 -9.25 -5.87 -29.19
CA LEU A 30 -9.70 -6.15 -30.56
C LEU A 30 -9.19 -7.54 -30.96
N GLU A 31 -10.09 -8.50 -31.17
CA GLU A 31 -9.71 -9.87 -31.59
C GLU A 31 -9.74 -10.02 -33.11
N THR A 32 -10.70 -9.36 -33.76
CA THR A 32 -10.81 -9.25 -35.21
C THR A 32 -11.25 -7.84 -35.55
N LEU A 33 -11.27 -7.45 -36.83
CA LEU A 33 -11.73 -6.13 -37.26
C LEU A 33 -13.16 -5.76 -36.79
N ASN A 34 -13.94 -6.76 -36.36
CA ASN A 34 -15.36 -6.66 -36.05
C ASN A 34 -15.72 -7.32 -34.69
N SER A 35 -14.73 -7.65 -33.85
CA SER A 35 -14.98 -8.22 -32.53
C SER A 35 -14.02 -7.70 -31.45
N ILE A 36 -14.59 -7.40 -30.28
CA ILE A 36 -13.85 -7.00 -29.09
C ILE A 36 -14.13 -7.99 -27.96
N LYS A 37 -13.08 -8.55 -27.36
CA LYS A 37 -13.15 -9.29 -26.11
C LYS A 37 -13.14 -8.32 -24.92
N LYS A 38 -14.22 -8.30 -24.15
CA LYS A 38 -14.38 -7.47 -22.97
C LYS A 38 -13.59 -8.01 -21.77
N SER A 39 -13.48 -7.21 -20.71
CA SER A 39 -12.77 -7.59 -19.47
C SER A 39 -13.42 -8.76 -18.73
N ASP A 40 -14.73 -8.95 -18.88
CA ASP A 40 -15.47 -10.09 -18.33
C ASP A 40 -15.31 -11.39 -19.17
N GLY A 41 -14.52 -11.34 -20.24
CA GLY A 41 -14.27 -12.45 -21.15
C GLY A 41 -15.30 -12.60 -22.28
N SER A 42 -16.42 -11.87 -22.24
CA SER A 42 -17.43 -11.91 -23.31
C SER A 42 -16.95 -11.23 -24.59
N ILE A 43 -17.44 -11.68 -25.75
CA ILE A 43 -17.10 -11.11 -27.05
C ILE A 43 -18.27 -10.25 -27.54
N ALA A 44 -17.98 -9.00 -27.89
CA ALA A 44 -18.90 -8.10 -28.57
C ALA A 44 -18.58 -8.03 -30.05
N HIS A 45 -19.57 -8.34 -30.89
CA HIS A 45 -19.48 -8.20 -32.33
C HIS A 45 -20.14 -6.89 -32.80
N PHE A 46 -19.63 -6.33 -33.89
CA PHE A 46 -20.16 -5.12 -34.52
C PHE A 46 -19.84 -5.09 -36.01
N LEU A 47 -20.64 -4.34 -36.77
CA LEU A 47 -20.37 -4.07 -38.18
C LEU A 47 -19.53 -2.79 -38.30
N SER A 48 -18.72 -2.71 -39.36
CA SER A 48 -17.79 -1.59 -39.55
C SER A 48 -18.53 -0.26 -39.83
N ASP A 49 -19.75 -0.32 -40.35
CA ASP A 49 -20.65 0.81 -40.60
C ASP A 49 -21.35 1.32 -39.31
N GLN A 50 -21.41 0.50 -38.26
CA GLN A 50 -21.91 0.92 -36.95
C GLN A 50 -20.92 1.82 -36.21
N ILE A 51 -19.65 1.87 -36.61
CA ILE A 51 -18.59 2.58 -35.88
C ILE A 51 -18.76 4.09 -36.07
N ALA A 52 -19.17 4.77 -34.99
CA ALA A 52 -19.23 6.22 -34.94
C ALA A 52 -17.84 6.82 -34.70
N VAL A 53 -17.13 6.31 -33.69
CA VAL A 53 -15.76 6.69 -33.36
C VAL A 53 -15.06 5.52 -32.70
N TRP A 54 -13.76 5.41 -32.89
CA TRP A 54 -12.94 4.48 -32.13
C TRP A 54 -11.62 5.13 -31.76
N ARG A 55 -10.96 4.60 -30.74
CA ARG A 55 -9.58 4.93 -30.40
C ARG A 55 -8.87 3.72 -29.82
N GLU A 56 -7.59 3.60 -30.16
CA GLU A 56 -6.69 2.72 -29.44
C GLU A 56 -6.43 3.27 -28.04
N ILE A 57 -6.56 2.42 -27.03
CA ILE A 57 -6.21 2.72 -25.65
C ILE A 57 -4.76 2.30 -25.48
N LYS A 58 -3.86 3.27 -25.70
CA LYS A 58 -2.44 3.07 -25.42
C LYS A 58 -2.27 2.80 -23.92
N PRO A 59 -1.58 1.71 -23.53
CA PRO A 59 -1.30 1.46 -22.12
C PRO A 59 -0.53 2.65 -21.55
N VAL A 60 -1.12 3.30 -20.55
CA VAL A 60 -0.39 4.29 -19.75
C VAL A 60 0.63 3.50 -18.92
N PRO A 61 1.87 3.97 -18.78
CA PRO A 61 2.84 3.31 -17.92
C PRO A 61 2.23 3.10 -16.52
N ASP A 62 2.24 1.85 -16.05
CA ASP A 62 1.76 1.46 -14.72
C ASP A 62 2.79 1.91 -13.68
N ARG A 63 2.74 3.21 -13.39
CA ARG A 63 3.65 3.94 -12.51
C ARG A 63 3.12 3.93 -11.08
N ALA A 64 4.00 4.00 -10.10
CA ALA A 64 3.62 3.98 -8.69
C ALA A 64 2.65 5.11 -8.31
N GLY A 65 2.94 6.35 -8.74
CA GLY A 65 2.11 7.52 -8.40
C GLY A 65 0.99 7.86 -9.38
N ARG A 66 0.79 7.11 -10.48
CA ARG A 66 -0.17 7.46 -11.56
C ARG A 66 -0.82 6.22 -12.19
N GLY A 67 -1.79 6.42 -13.08
CA GLY A 67 -2.34 5.35 -13.92
C GLY A 67 -3.57 4.62 -13.36
N ALA A 68 -3.93 4.83 -12.09
CA ALA A 68 -5.18 4.37 -11.49
C ALA A 68 -5.92 5.54 -10.82
N PRO A 69 -7.26 5.53 -10.75
CA PRO A 69 -8.00 6.49 -9.94
C PRO A 69 -7.54 6.46 -8.48
N LEU A 70 -7.52 7.63 -7.83
CA LEU A 70 -6.92 7.80 -6.50
C LEU A 70 -7.48 6.80 -5.47
N SER A 71 -8.81 6.64 -5.41
CA SER A 71 -9.45 5.71 -4.46
C SER A 71 -9.05 4.26 -4.67
N MET A 72 -8.91 3.81 -5.93
CA MET A 72 -8.41 2.47 -6.25
C MET A 72 -6.94 2.31 -5.86
N ARG A 73 -6.10 3.32 -6.12
CA ARG A 73 -4.68 3.26 -5.75
C ARG A 73 -4.49 3.27 -4.23
N ILE A 74 -5.30 4.04 -3.48
CA ILE A 74 -5.32 3.97 -2.01
C ILE A 74 -5.64 2.55 -1.55
N LEU A 75 -6.72 1.95 -2.06
CA LEU A 75 -7.12 0.59 -1.69
C LEU A 75 -6.03 -0.45 -1.97
N GLU A 76 -5.39 -0.36 -3.14
CA GLU A 76 -4.28 -1.24 -3.53
C GLU A 76 -3.07 -1.10 -2.59
N LEU A 77 -2.66 0.12 -2.28
CA LEU A 77 -1.53 0.39 -1.39
C LEU A 77 -1.80 -0.09 0.04
N GLU A 78 -3.00 0.16 0.57
CA GLU A 78 -3.38 -0.30 1.91
C GLU A 78 -3.53 -1.83 1.97
N THR A 79 -3.96 -2.46 0.88
CA THR A 79 -3.97 -3.92 0.75
C THR A 79 -2.55 -4.49 0.78
N ALA A 80 -1.62 -3.91 0.01
CA ALA A 80 -0.23 -4.32 0.00
C ALA A 80 0.46 -4.11 1.36
N ALA A 81 0.23 -2.96 2.00
CA ALA A 81 0.75 -2.66 3.32
C ALA A 81 0.20 -3.62 4.39
N ASN A 82 -1.08 -3.99 4.32
CA ASN A 82 -1.69 -4.97 5.21
C ASN A 82 -1.11 -6.39 4.98
N ALA A 83 -1.08 -6.85 3.74
CA ALA A 83 -0.63 -8.20 3.40
C ALA A 83 0.81 -8.46 3.86
N THR A 84 1.67 -7.44 3.77
CA THR A 84 3.10 -7.52 4.12
C THR A 84 3.40 -7.33 5.62
N TRP A 85 2.35 -7.13 6.43
CA TRP A 85 2.40 -6.98 7.88
C TRP A 85 1.11 -7.56 8.52
N PRO A 86 0.89 -8.88 8.38
CA PRO A 86 -0.40 -9.49 8.72
C PRO A 86 -0.62 -9.51 10.24
N ALA A 87 -1.87 -9.33 10.65
CA ALA A 87 -2.26 -9.46 12.06
C ALA A 87 -2.38 -10.93 12.47
N LYS A 88 -2.25 -11.22 13.78
CA LYS A 88 -2.43 -12.57 14.32
C LYS A 88 -3.89 -13.02 14.23
N GLU A 89 -4.80 -12.08 14.42
CA GLU A 89 -6.23 -12.26 14.30
C GLU A 89 -6.82 -11.19 13.37
N GLU A 90 -7.70 -11.62 12.46
CA GLU A 90 -8.46 -10.75 11.58
C GLU A 90 -9.96 -11.11 11.64
N MET A 91 -10.81 -10.08 11.66
CA MET A 91 -12.27 -10.21 11.57
C MET A 91 -12.83 -9.21 10.57
N ARG A 92 -13.90 -9.57 9.85
CA ARG A 92 -14.58 -8.64 8.93
C ARG A 92 -15.95 -8.22 9.45
N ILE A 93 -16.23 -6.92 9.36
CA ILE A 93 -17.57 -6.34 9.53
C ILE A 93 -17.88 -5.56 8.26
N GLY A 94 -18.64 -6.18 7.35
CA GLY A 94 -18.82 -5.65 5.99
C GLY A 94 -17.48 -5.40 5.31
N GLY A 95 -17.26 -4.17 4.84
CA GLY A 95 -16.00 -3.73 4.24
C GLY A 95 -14.92 -3.29 5.23
N TRP A 96 -15.10 -3.45 6.54
CA TRP A 96 -14.06 -3.18 7.54
C TRP A 96 -13.29 -4.45 7.88
N LEU A 97 -11.95 -4.33 7.93
CA LEU A 97 -11.05 -5.35 8.43
C LEU A 97 -10.56 -4.95 9.83
N LEU A 98 -10.99 -5.68 10.85
CA LEU A 98 -10.52 -5.55 12.23
C LEU A 98 -9.28 -6.43 12.38
N ARG A 99 -8.21 -5.86 12.93
CA ARG A 99 -6.90 -6.53 13.08
C ARG A 99 -6.47 -6.48 14.55
N ALA A 100 -6.01 -7.61 15.09
CA ALA A 100 -5.48 -7.70 16.45
C ALA A 100 -4.27 -8.65 16.54
N SER A 101 -3.23 -8.21 17.24
CA SER A 101 -1.96 -8.92 17.42
C SER A 101 -1.36 -8.81 18.84
N GLY A 102 -2.06 -8.17 19.79
CA GLY A 102 -1.57 -7.95 21.15
C GLY A 102 -0.96 -6.55 21.33
N PRO A 103 0.13 -6.38 22.09
CA PRO A 103 0.61 -5.04 22.50
C PRO A 103 1.15 -4.17 21.35
N PHE A 104 1.53 -4.79 20.23
CA PHE A 104 2.18 -4.15 19.10
C PHE A 104 1.55 -4.63 17.80
N THR A 105 1.43 -3.86 16.73
CA THR A 105 1.69 -2.42 16.45
C THR A 105 0.35 -1.75 16.11
N LEU A 106 0.25 -0.43 15.98
CA LEU A 106 -0.99 0.20 15.48
C LEU A 106 -1.45 -0.38 14.13
N ARG A 107 -0.51 -0.71 13.23
CA ARG A 107 -0.85 -1.34 11.94
C ARG A 107 -1.52 -2.69 12.13
N ALA A 108 -1.05 -3.50 13.06
CA ALA A 108 -1.64 -4.83 13.32
C ALA A 108 -2.79 -4.81 14.35
N ASN A 109 -3.08 -3.66 14.97
CA ASN A 109 -4.10 -3.47 16.01
C ASN A 109 -5.06 -2.31 15.68
N SER A 110 -5.60 -2.29 14.46
CA SER A 110 -6.54 -1.25 14.05
C SER A 110 -7.52 -1.72 12.99
N VAL A 111 -8.68 -1.08 12.95
CA VAL A 111 -9.66 -1.24 11.88
C VAL A 111 -9.15 -0.58 10.61
N LEU A 112 -9.13 -1.32 9.51
CA LEU A 112 -8.84 -0.82 8.17
C LEU A 112 -10.11 -0.88 7.31
N PRO A 113 -10.72 0.26 6.95
CA PRO A 113 -11.82 0.29 5.99
C PRO A 113 -11.29 0.01 4.57
N LEU A 114 -11.87 -1.01 3.93
CA LEU A 114 -11.53 -1.45 2.57
C LEU A 114 -12.76 -1.47 1.64
N GLY A 115 -13.97 -1.24 2.18
CA GLY A 115 -15.21 -1.22 1.42
C GLY A 115 -15.51 0.12 0.76
N GLU A 116 -16.77 0.29 0.34
CA GLU A 116 -17.18 1.46 -0.42
C GLU A 116 -17.10 2.75 0.43
N VAL A 117 -16.55 3.80 -0.17
CA VAL A 117 -16.54 5.17 0.38
C VAL A 117 -17.98 5.68 0.57
N PRO A 118 -18.26 6.55 1.56
CA PRO A 118 -17.28 7.24 2.39
C PRO A 118 -17.03 6.60 3.76
N PHE A 119 -17.77 5.54 4.12
CA PHE A 119 -17.66 4.89 5.44
C PHE A 119 -17.07 3.48 5.40
N GLY A 120 -16.68 2.96 4.24
CA GLY A 120 -16.16 1.60 4.09
C GLY A 120 -17.23 0.50 4.12
N ASN A 121 -18.51 0.86 3.97
CA ASN A 121 -19.68 -0.03 3.97
C ASN A 121 -19.61 -1.18 5.02
N PRO A 122 -19.81 -0.90 6.32
CA PRO A 122 -19.78 -1.93 7.36
C PRO A 122 -20.94 -2.95 7.28
N GLY A 123 -21.89 -2.78 6.35
CA GLY A 123 -23.03 -3.69 6.14
C GLY A 123 -24.12 -3.60 7.22
N ILE A 124 -23.95 -2.74 8.21
CA ILE A 124 -24.92 -2.40 9.27
C ILE A 124 -24.83 -0.89 9.57
N GLU A 125 -25.75 -0.37 10.37
CA GLU A 125 -25.72 1.03 10.82
C GLU A 125 -24.38 1.40 11.46
N LEU A 126 -23.84 2.59 11.11
CA LEU A 126 -22.49 3.03 11.47
C LEU A 126 -22.25 2.98 12.99
N GLU A 127 -23.20 3.47 13.79
CA GLU A 127 -23.10 3.48 15.24
C GLU A 127 -22.91 2.07 15.81
N ARG A 128 -23.75 1.13 15.34
CA ARG A 128 -23.69 -0.28 15.74
C ARG A 128 -22.40 -0.95 15.26
N ALA A 129 -21.86 -0.53 14.13
CA ALA A 129 -20.56 -1.02 13.66
C ALA A 129 -19.42 -0.55 14.58
N ILE A 130 -19.43 0.72 15.00
CA ILE A 130 -18.44 1.29 15.93
C ILE A 130 -18.54 0.60 17.30
N GLU A 131 -19.73 0.36 17.83
CA GLU A 131 -19.92 -0.39 19.09
C GLU A 131 -19.31 -1.80 19.01
N LYS A 132 -19.50 -2.51 17.90
CA LYS A 132 -18.88 -3.82 17.67
C LYS A 132 -17.36 -3.76 17.63
N VAL A 133 -16.79 -2.72 17.00
CA VAL A 133 -15.35 -2.47 16.99
C VAL A 133 -14.82 -2.27 18.41
N ILE A 134 -15.49 -1.43 19.20
CA ILE A 134 -15.11 -1.17 20.59
C ILE A 134 -15.12 -2.46 21.39
N HIS A 135 -16.18 -3.26 21.28
CA HIS A 135 -16.29 -4.55 21.98
C HIS A 135 -15.20 -5.53 21.56
N PHE A 136 -14.94 -5.68 20.27
CA PHE A 136 -13.90 -6.57 19.74
C PHE A 136 -12.52 -6.27 20.35
N TYR A 137 -12.14 -4.98 20.44
CA TYR A 137 -10.86 -4.58 20.99
C TYR A 137 -10.81 -4.64 22.52
N GLN A 138 -11.92 -4.34 23.20
CA GLN A 138 -12.04 -4.45 24.66
C GLN A 138 -11.86 -5.89 25.17
N GLU A 139 -12.46 -6.88 24.51
CA GLU A 139 -12.28 -8.30 24.86
C GLU A 139 -10.83 -8.78 24.78
N ARG A 140 -9.99 -8.05 24.04
CA ARG A 140 -8.57 -8.34 23.80
C ARG A 140 -7.65 -7.43 24.59
N GLU A 141 -8.19 -6.55 25.43
CA GLU A 141 -7.43 -5.55 26.20
C GLU A 141 -6.58 -4.61 25.31
N ILE A 142 -7.08 -4.33 24.10
CA ILE A 142 -6.45 -3.46 23.10
C ILE A 142 -7.28 -2.17 23.01
N VAL A 143 -6.62 -1.02 22.87
CA VAL A 143 -7.31 0.26 22.60
C VAL A 143 -7.93 0.18 21.20
N PRO A 144 -9.25 0.42 21.03
CA PRO A 144 -9.85 0.50 19.72
C PRO A 144 -9.22 1.65 18.91
N VAL A 145 -8.71 1.33 17.73
CA VAL A 145 -8.11 2.29 16.81
C VAL A 145 -8.64 2.05 15.40
N PHE A 146 -8.96 3.12 14.69
CA PHE A 146 -9.17 3.08 13.24
C PHE A 146 -7.93 3.59 12.51
N HIS A 147 -7.47 2.83 11.53
CA HIS A 147 -6.60 3.29 10.46
C HIS A 147 -7.48 3.91 9.38
N ILE A 148 -7.39 5.21 9.14
CA ILE A 148 -8.26 5.94 8.20
C ILE A 148 -7.45 6.45 7.00
N PRO A 149 -7.47 5.76 5.85
CA PRO A 149 -6.88 6.25 4.60
C PRO A 149 -7.63 7.49 4.07
N LEU A 150 -6.92 8.61 3.95
CA LEU A 150 -7.44 9.88 3.46
C LEU A 150 -7.04 10.11 2.00
N PRO A 151 -7.89 10.76 1.17
CA PRO A 151 -9.18 11.35 1.53
C PRO A 151 -10.37 10.36 1.43
N SER A 152 -10.12 9.08 1.10
CA SER A 152 -11.19 8.10 0.80
C SER A 152 -12.26 7.99 1.89
N TYR A 153 -11.86 8.05 3.16
CA TYR A 153 -12.75 7.89 4.31
C TYR A 153 -12.77 9.11 5.23
N GLU A 154 -12.65 10.32 4.66
CA GLU A 154 -12.69 11.59 5.40
C GLU A 154 -14.00 11.76 6.20
N GLN A 155 -15.14 11.29 5.69
CA GLN A 155 -16.39 11.35 6.45
C GLN A 155 -16.36 10.41 7.66
N LEU A 156 -15.74 9.23 7.56
CA LEU A 156 -15.54 8.36 8.72
C LEU A 156 -14.63 9.01 9.76
N ASP A 157 -13.54 9.65 9.33
CA ASP A 157 -12.64 10.45 10.18
C ASP A 157 -13.41 11.52 10.97
N HIS A 158 -14.25 12.29 10.27
CA HIS A 158 -15.09 13.32 10.88
C HIS A 158 -16.13 12.74 11.84
N GLU A 159 -16.78 11.62 11.50
CA GLU A 159 -17.76 10.97 12.36
C GLU A 159 -17.13 10.39 13.65
N LEU A 160 -15.91 9.84 13.57
CA LEU A 160 -15.15 9.39 14.73
C LEU A 160 -14.74 10.59 15.61
N SER A 161 -14.25 11.67 15.00
CA SER A 161 -13.87 12.90 15.71
C SER A 161 -15.05 13.51 16.47
N LYS A 162 -16.25 13.55 15.87
CA LYS A 162 -17.49 14.01 16.54
C LYS A 162 -17.86 13.17 17.77
N ARG A 163 -17.45 11.91 17.79
CA ARG A 163 -17.66 10.96 18.90
C ARG A 163 -16.52 10.99 19.93
N GLY A 164 -15.59 11.95 19.82
CA GLY A 164 -14.48 12.13 20.76
C GLY A 164 -13.29 11.20 20.53
N TRP A 165 -13.20 10.52 19.38
CA TRP A 165 -11.99 9.80 19.02
C TRP A 165 -10.86 10.78 18.73
N GLU A 166 -9.65 10.46 19.16
CA GLU A 166 -8.48 11.34 19.11
C GLU A 166 -7.45 10.88 18.08
N GLU A 167 -6.82 11.83 17.39
CA GLU A 167 -5.70 11.52 16.50
C GLU A 167 -4.50 11.04 17.32
N LYS A 168 -4.06 9.80 17.07
CA LYS A 168 -2.84 9.23 17.63
C LYS A 168 -1.63 9.56 16.76
N VAL A 169 -1.77 9.38 15.44
CA VAL A 169 -0.71 9.54 14.45
C VAL A 169 -1.32 10.00 13.14
N LEU A 170 -0.68 10.99 12.50
CA LEU A 170 -0.85 11.32 11.09
C LEU A 170 0.38 10.83 10.33
N ALA A 171 0.17 10.00 9.31
CA ALA A 171 1.25 9.43 8.52
C ALA A 171 1.03 9.64 7.02
N HIS A 172 2.12 9.64 6.27
CA HIS A 172 2.15 9.72 4.83
C HIS A 172 2.47 8.36 4.23
N VAL A 173 1.74 8.01 3.18
CA VAL A 173 2.13 6.96 2.24
C VAL A 173 2.90 7.61 1.11
N MET A 174 4.14 7.17 0.92
CA MET A 174 4.99 7.63 -0.18
C MET A 174 5.27 6.47 -1.12
N VAL A 175 5.32 6.76 -2.42
CA VAL A 175 5.49 5.75 -3.47
C VAL A 175 6.58 6.15 -4.46
N SER A 176 7.26 5.15 -5.02
CA SER A 176 8.24 5.31 -6.11
C SER A 176 8.16 4.14 -7.07
N ASP A 177 8.46 4.37 -8.34
CA ASP A 177 8.86 3.27 -9.23
C ASP A 177 10.23 2.76 -8.79
N ILE A 178 10.46 1.45 -8.96
CA ILE A 178 11.76 0.84 -8.70
C ILE A 178 12.60 0.94 -9.97
N SER A 179 13.79 1.54 -9.87
CA SER A 179 14.76 1.58 -10.97
C SER A 179 15.48 0.23 -11.14
N GLU A 180 15.81 -0.14 -12.37
CA GLU A 180 16.63 -1.33 -12.67
C GLU A 180 18.09 -1.18 -12.22
N SER A 181 18.54 0.05 -11.95
CA SER A 181 19.95 0.39 -11.71
C SER A 181 20.12 1.03 -10.34
N TYR A 182 20.14 0.22 -9.29
CA TYR A 182 20.75 0.62 -8.02
C TYR A 182 22.22 0.17 -8.04
N SER A 183 23.14 1.12 -8.04
CA SER A 183 24.56 0.84 -7.85
C SER A 183 24.77 0.28 -6.45
N GLU A 184 25.62 -0.75 -6.30
CA GLU A 184 26.11 -1.13 -4.97
C GLU A 184 26.99 0.00 -4.42
N PRO A 185 26.57 0.70 -3.35
CA PRO A 185 27.38 1.76 -2.74
C PRO A 185 28.72 1.18 -2.29
N THR A 186 29.81 1.73 -2.81
CA THR A 186 31.18 1.44 -2.41
C THR A 186 31.46 2.13 -1.08
N GLY A 187 31.95 1.39 -0.09
CA GLY A 187 32.30 1.94 1.22
C GLY A 187 32.78 0.86 2.19
N GLU A 188 33.18 1.27 3.38
CA GLU A 188 33.71 0.39 4.44
C GLU A 188 32.63 -0.44 5.13
N ILE A 189 31.35 -0.14 4.89
CA ILE A 189 30.23 -0.84 5.50
C ILE A 189 30.04 -2.20 4.82
N PHE A 190 30.11 -3.26 5.62
CA PHE A 190 29.73 -4.60 5.21
C PHE A 190 28.20 -4.76 5.26
N TRP A 191 27.60 -5.19 4.16
CA TRP A 191 26.15 -5.36 4.06
C TRP A 191 25.79 -6.83 3.90
N GLU A 192 24.84 -7.28 4.71
CA GLU A 192 24.30 -8.63 4.67
C GLU A 192 22.79 -8.60 4.42
N SER A 193 22.30 -9.63 3.74
CA SER A 193 20.88 -9.85 3.44
C SER A 193 20.44 -11.18 4.05
N SER A 194 19.25 -11.20 4.63
CA SER A 194 18.63 -12.38 5.25
C SER A 194 17.15 -12.45 4.91
N ASP A 195 16.55 -13.64 5.05
CA ASP A 195 15.11 -13.91 4.91
C ASP A 195 14.36 -13.86 6.25
N LYS A 196 15.09 -13.65 7.35
CA LYS A 196 14.56 -13.48 8.71
C LYS A 196 15.40 -12.48 9.51
N PRO A 197 14.81 -11.77 10.50
CA PRO A 197 15.58 -10.90 11.37
C PRO A 197 16.40 -11.73 12.36
N SER A 198 17.61 -11.26 12.70
CA SER A 198 18.36 -11.77 13.85
C SER A 198 17.91 -11.06 15.14
N LEU A 199 18.27 -11.60 16.30
CA LEU A 199 18.00 -10.92 17.58
C LEU A 199 18.62 -9.52 17.63
N GLU A 200 19.86 -9.38 17.17
CA GLU A 200 20.54 -8.08 17.10
C GLU A 200 19.82 -7.11 16.16
N TRP A 201 19.23 -7.60 15.07
CA TRP A 201 18.45 -6.78 14.14
C TRP A 201 17.21 -6.18 14.81
N LEU A 202 16.51 -6.97 15.63
CA LEU A 202 15.29 -6.57 16.33
C LEU A 202 15.59 -5.56 17.45
N GLN A 203 16.66 -5.81 18.20
CA GLN A 203 17.14 -4.96 19.30
C GLN A 203 17.50 -3.53 18.88
N VAL A 204 17.69 -3.26 17.59
CA VAL A 204 18.04 -1.93 17.11
C VAL A 204 16.90 -0.93 17.29
N GLN A 205 15.64 -1.39 17.28
CA GLN A 205 14.45 -0.55 17.40
C GLN A 205 13.51 -0.99 18.55
N ASP A 206 14.02 -1.76 19.52
CA ASP A 206 13.23 -2.37 20.58
C ASP A 206 12.03 -3.18 20.04
N ASP A 207 12.24 -3.86 18.91
CA ASP A 207 11.21 -4.63 18.20
C ASP A 207 11.06 -6.07 18.76
N GLU A 208 11.54 -6.32 19.97
CA GLU A 208 11.27 -7.57 20.69
C GLU A 208 9.77 -7.71 20.99
N GLY A 209 9.14 -8.74 20.41
CA GLY A 209 7.70 -9.02 20.53
C GLY A 209 6.91 -8.89 19.22
N ILE A 210 7.51 -8.39 18.14
CA ILE A 210 6.88 -8.35 16.80
C ILE A 210 7.52 -9.33 15.80
N GLU A 211 8.44 -10.20 16.23
CA GLU A 211 9.13 -11.17 15.38
C GLU A 211 8.16 -12.11 14.69
N GLU A 212 7.12 -12.52 15.40
CA GLU A 212 6.08 -13.39 14.86
C GLU A 212 5.32 -12.71 13.72
N ILE A 213 5.02 -11.42 13.85
CA ILE A 213 4.37 -10.62 12.80
C ILE A 213 5.31 -10.40 11.62
N MET A 214 6.59 -10.18 11.88
CA MET A 214 7.58 -9.95 10.84
C MET A 214 7.89 -11.22 10.04
N GLY A 215 7.95 -12.35 10.74
CA GLY A 215 8.24 -13.68 10.18
C GLY A 215 7.04 -14.39 9.56
N SER A 216 5.81 -13.89 9.75
CA SER A 216 4.59 -14.47 9.16
C SER A 216 4.37 -14.09 7.69
N TYR A 217 5.23 -13.25 7.11
CA TYR A 217 5.20 -12.93 5.69
C TYR A 217 6.62 -12.81 5.10
N PRO A 218 6.88 -13.36 3.89
CA PRO A 218 8.20 -13.29 3.26
C PRO A 218 8.76 -11.87 3.15
N ALA A 219 10.04 -11.70 3.52
CA ALA A 219 10.70 -10.41 3.52
C ALA A 219 12.20 -10.53 3.30
N ILE A 220 12.81 -9.45 2.82
CA ILE A 220 14.25 -9.23 2.81
C ILE A 220 14.60 -8.36 4.01
N TYR A 221 15.59 -8.79 4.77
CA TYR A 221 16.17 -8.06 5.90
C TYR A 221 17.60 -7.65 5.52
N ILE A 222 17.87 -6.35 5.51
CA ILE A 222 19.21 -5.81 5.29
C ILE A 222 19.80 -5.38 6.63
N SER A 223 21.08 -5.68 6.81
CA SER A 223 21.92 -5.22 7.91
C SER A 223 23.18 -4.58 7.33
N GLY A 224 23.53 -3.39 7.80
CA GLY A 224 24.79 -2.71 7.51
C GLY A 224 25.67 -2.66 8.74
N ARG A 225 26.92 -3.14 8.61
CA ARG A 225 27.90 -3.23 9.69
C ARG A 225 29.16 -2.43 9.38
N LEU A 226 29.65 -1.68 10.36
CA LEU A 226 30.95 -1.02 10.31
C LEU A 226 31.78 -1.52 11.50
N ASP A 227 32.99 -2.03 11.22
CA ASP A 227 33.87 -2.65 12.22
C ASP A 227 33.16 -3.72 13.08
N GLY A 228 32.30 -4.52 12.44
CA GLY A 228 31.51 -5.58 13.08
C GLY A 228 30.24 -5.10 13.82
N LYS A 229 30.11 -3.80 14.11
CA LYS A 229 28.94 -3.21 14.77
C LYS A 229 27.79 -3.06 13.79
N LEU A 230 26.59 -3.57 14.13
CA LEU A 230 25.38 -3.30 13.36
C LEU A 230 24.99 -1.83 13.49
N ILE A 231 24.95 -1.09 12.39
CA ILE A 231 24.70 0.37 12.36
C ILE A 231 23.48 0.77 11.55
N ALA A 232 22.99 -0.09 10.67
CA ALA A 232 21.80 0.16 9.86
C ALA A 232 21.02 -1.12 9.63
N VAL A 233 19.69 -0.99 9.61
CA VAL A 233 18.76 -2.08 9.31
C VAL A 233 17.64 -1.58 8.40
N GLY A 234 17.02 -2.51 7.68
CA GLY A 234 15.82 -2.23 6.90
C GLY A 234 15.14 -3.50 6.40
N ARG A 235 13.84 -3.40 6.12
CA ARG A 235 12.99 -4.51 5.66
C ARG A 235 12.26 -4.15 4.37
N ALA A 236 12.13 -5.13 3.48
CA ALA A 236 11.30 -5.05 2.27
C ALA A 236 10.46 -6.33 2.12
N SER A 237 9.17 -6.17 1.83
CA SER A 237 8.25 -7.31 1.62
C SER A 237 7.42 -7.08 0.37
N ASN A 238 7.42 -8.06 -0.53
CA ASN A 238 6.73 -7.94 -1.81
C ASN A 238 5.29 -8.46 -1.73
N PHE A 239 4.35 -7.70 -2.29
CA PHE A 239 2.99 -8.11 -2.57
C PHE A 239 2.65 -7.73 -4.01
N GLU A 240 2.44 -8.74 -4.85
CA GLU A 240 2.33 -8.56 -6.30
C GLU A 240 3.51 -7.73 -6.86
N LYS A 241 3.22 -6.58 -7.49
CA LYS A 241 4.23 -5.69 -8.07
C LYS A 241 4.79 -4.67 -7.08
N TRP A 242 4.26 -4.62 -5.86
CA TRP A 242 4.65 -3.66 -4.84
C TRP A 242 5.64 -4.27 -3.85
N THR A 243 6.59 -3.47 -3.38
CA THR A 243 7.35 -3.75 -2.16
C THR A 243 7.02 -2.73 -1.09
N THR A 244 6.68 -3.20 0.10
CA THR A 244 6.49 -2.34 1.28
C THR A 244 7.81 -2.27 2.04
N LEU A 245 8.38 -1.07 2.11
CA LEU A 245 9.58 -0.79 2.88
C LEU A 245 9.20 -0.42 4.31
N SER A 246 9.84 -1.06 5.28
CA SER A 246 9.58 -0.81 6.70
C SER A 246 10.85 -0.98 7.54
N ARG A 247 10.78 -0.53 8.79
CA ARG A 247 11.85 -0.71 9.79
C ARG A 247 13.22 -0.24 9.31
N LEU A 248 13.23 0.84 8.54
CA LEU A 248 14.48 1.50 8.16
C LEU A 248 15.00 2.23 9.39
N TYR A 249 16.21 1.90 9.81
CA TYR A 249 16.87 2.58 10.90
C TYR A 249 18.37 2.69 10.64
N VAL A 250 18.93 3.81 11.08
CA VAL A 250 20.36 4.05 11.16
C VAL A 250 20.65 4.58 12.56
N ARG A 251 21.64 4.00 13.22
CA ARG A 251 22.12 4.45 14.54
C ARG A 251 22.45 5.93 14.52
N ASP A 252 22.05 6.62 15.57
CA ASP A 252 22.07 8.09 15.68
C ASP A 252 23.44 8.68 15.32
N GLU A 253 24.53 8.07 15.79
CA GLU A 253 25.91 8.52 15.56
C GLU A 253 26.41 8.34 14.11
N PHE A 254 25.67 7.58 13.28
CA PHE A 254 25.99 7.31 11.88
C PHE A 254 25.03 8.00 10.89
N ARG A 255 24.09 8.83 11.38
CA ARG A 255 23.14 9.55 10.53
C ARG A 255 23.82 10.66 9.72
N GLY A 256 23.17 11.07 8.63
CA GLY A 256 23.66 12.15 7.75
C GLY A 256 24.79 11.75 6.80
N GLN A 257 25.22 10.49 6.81
CA GLN A 257 26.36 10.00 6.01
C GLN A 257 25.94 9.18 4.78
N GLY A 258 24.67 9.29 4.35
CA GLY A 258 24.15 8.54 3.20
C GLY A 258 23.82 7.07 3.46
N ILE A 259 24.00 6.57 4.69
CA ILE A 259 23.80 5.15 5.05
C ILE A 259 22.35 4.69 4.89
N GLY A 260 21.38 5.54 5.23
CA GLY A 260 19.96 5.23 5.04
C GLY A 260 19.60 5.04 3.56
N ARG A 261 20.16 5.88 2.68
CA ARG A 261 20.03 5.73 1.22
C ARG A 261 20.65 4.40 0.76
N ALA A 262 21.86 4.10 1.21
CA ALA A 262 22.57 2.87 0.86
C ALA A 262 21.82 1.60 1.32
N CYS A 263 21.13 1.64 2.46
CA CYS A 263 20.26 0.55 2.92
C CYS A 263 19.03 0.40 2.02
N MET A 264 18.34 1.50 1.73
CA MET A 264 17.15 1.52 0.87
C MET A 264 17.44 1.04 -0.55
N GLU A 265 18.56 1.45 -1.15
CA GLU A 265 18.97 1.00 -2.49
C GLU A 265 19.16 -0.52 -2.56
N ARG A 266 19.69 -1.14 -1.50
CA ARG A 266 19.83 -2.60 -1.39
C ARG A 266 18.48 -3.30 -1.26
N LEU A 267 17.58 -2.74 -0.44
CA LEU A 267 16.21 -3.24 -0.30
C LEU A 267 15.48 -3.20 -1.64
N LEU A 268 15.54 -2.06 -2.34
CA LEU A 268 14.91 -1.87 -3.64
C LEU A 268 15.49 -2.80 -4.71
N ALA A 269 16.81 -2.98 -4.74
CA ALA A 269 17.46 -3.93 -5.65
C ALA A 269 17.06 -5.38 -5.36
N GLY A 270 17.00 -5.77 -4.08
CA GLY A 270 16.54 -7.10 -3.66
C GLY A 270 15.08 -7.34 -4.01
N ALA A 271 14.21 -6.38 -3.71
CA ALA A 271 12.78 -6.43 -4.04
C ALA A 271 12.55 -6.52 -5.55
N HIS A 272 13.33 -5.79 -6.36
CA HIS A 272 13.28 -5.85 -7.81
C HIS A 272 13.63 -7.24 -8.36
N LYS A 273 14.69 -7.86 -7.83
CA LYS A 273 15.07 -9.24 -8.18
C LYS A 273 13.96 -10.25 -7.87
N LEU A 274 13.09 -9.94 -6.90
CA LEU A 274 11.90 -10.72 -6.53
C LEU A 274 10.61 -10.24 -7.23
N GLY A 275 10.72 -9.44 -8.30
CA GLY A 275 9.61 -9.08 -9.18
C GLY A 275 8.82 -7.81 -8.81
N ALA A 276 9.18 -7.11 -7.73
CA ALA A 276 8.57 -5.81 -7.45
C ALA A 276 9.02 -4.76 -8.47
N THR A 277 8.09 -3.96 -8.96
CA THR A 277 8.36 -2.82 -9.87
C THR A 277 8.02 -1.48 -9.25
N LYS A 278 7.35 -1.49 -8.09
CA LYS A 278 6.94 -0.30 -7.35
C LYS A 278 7.26 -0.47 -5.88
N ALA A 279 7.57 0.62 -5.21
CA ALA A 279 7.80 0.65 -3.78
C ALA A 279 6.80 1.58 -3.10
N LEU A 280 6.35 1.18 -1.91
CA LEU A 280 5.64 2.04 -0.98
C LEU A 280 6.31 2.02 0.39
N LEU A 281 6.09 3.08 1.14
CA LEU A 281 6.43 3.16 2.56
C LEU A 281 5.38 4.01 3.28
N GLN A 282 5.27 3.78 4.58
CA GLN A 282 4.44 4.58 5.48
C GLN A 282 5.36 5.24 6.50
N VAL A 283 5.24 6.56 6.67
CA VAL A 283 6.11 7.37 7.52
C VAL A 283 5.28 8.37 8.32
N ASP A 284 5.59 8.56 9.60
CA ASP A 284 4.98 9.63 10.41
C ASP A 284 5.21 10.99 9.72
N SER A 285 4.15 11.78 9.57
CA SER A 285 4.19 13.11 8.94
C SER A 285 5.16 14.08 9.64
N LYS A 286 5.52 13.83 10.90
CA LYS A 286 6.47 14.60 11.70
C LYS A 286 7.92 14.14 11.52
N ASN A 287 8.17 13.02 10.84
CA ASN A 287 9.52 12.52 10.58
C ASN A 287 10.14 13.18 9.35
N PHE A 288 10.39 14.49 9.44
CA PHE A 288 10.93 15.30 8.35
C PHE A 288 12.26 14.78 7.81
N GLY A 289 13.10 14.19 8.67
CA GLY A 289 14.39 13.62 8.27
C GLY A 289 14.23 12.40 7.36
N ALA A 290 13.33 11.46 7.71
CA ALA A 290 13.04 10.32 6.87
C ALA A 290 12.34 10.74 5.57
N ILE A 291 11.38 11.67 5.65
CA ILE A 291 10.69 12.21 4.47
C ILE A 291 11.70 12.80 3.48
N ALA A 292 12.61 13.67 3.94
CA ALA A 292 13.63 14.27 3.08
C ALA A 292 14.56 13.23 2.43
N LEU A 293 14.90 12.16 3.16
CA LEU A 293 15.63 11.01 2.58
C LEU A 293 14.82 10.38 1.45
N TYR A 294 13.55 10.07 1.68
CA TYR A 294 12.69 9.40 0.69
C TYR A 294 12.46 10.27 -0.55
N GLU A 295 12.19 11.56 -0.38
CA GLU A 295 12.05 12.52 -1.49
C GLU A 295 13.35 12.59 -2.31
N GLY A 296 14.51 12.64 -1.65
CA GLY A 296 15.81 12.59 -2.32
C GLY A 296 16.08 11.29 -3.08
N MET A 297 15.32 10.23 -2.80
CA MET A 297 15.36 8.95 -3.52
C MET A 297 14.27 8.81 -4.59
N GLY A 298 13.47 9.86 -4.83
CA GLY A 298 12.42 9.87 -5.85
C GLY A 298 11.07 9.36 -5.36
N PHE A 299 10.91 9.07 -4.07
CA PHE A 299 9.59 8.83 -3.50
C PHE A 299 8.79 10.11 -3.50
N THR A 300 7.50 9.98 -3.82
CA THR A 300 6.55 11.09 -3.82
C THR A 300 5.43 10.79 -2.85
N PHE A 301 4.92 11.84 -2.19
CA PHE A 301 3.71 11.75 -1.41
C PHE A 301 2.56 11.24 -2.29
N HIS A 302 1.87 10.20 -1.85
CA HIS A 302 0.66 9.70 -2.51
C HIS A 302 -0.61 10.13 -1.76
N HIS A 303 -0.69 9.77 -0.48
CA HIS A 303 -1.83 10.07 0.36
C HIS A 303 -1.45 10.01 1.83
N ALA A 304 -2.34 10.48 2.70
CA ALA A 304 -2.15 10.41 4.14
C ALA A 304 -3.12 9.40 4.76
N TYR A 305 -2.82 8.93 5.96
CA TYR A 305 -3.78 8.25 6.81
C TYR A 305 -3.64 8.71 8.26
N ARG A 306 -4.73 8.59 9.02
CA ARG A 306 -4.72 8.84 10.46
C ARG A 306 -4.99 7.56 11.23
N TYR A 307 -4.33 7.40 12.36
CA TYR A 307 -4.80 6.52 13.42
C TYR A 307 -5.68 7.31 14.37
N MET A 308 -6.97 7.00 14.41
CA MET A 308 -7.95 7.59 15.31
C MET A 308 -8.21 6.60 16.46
N ALA A 309 -7.89 6.98 17.69
CA ALA A 309 -7.98 6.13 18.87
C ALA A 309 -9.20 6.48 19.73
N HIS A 310 -9.83 5.47 20.30
CA HIS A 310 -10.93 5.66 21.24
C HIS A 310 -10.42 6.31 22.55
N PRO A 311 -11.11 7.32 23.11
CA PRO A 311 -10.60 8.12 24.24
C PRO A 311 -10.48 7.35 25.56
N GLU A 312 -11.28 6.29 25.76
CA GLU A 312 -11.47 5.69 27.10
C GLU A 312 -10.73 4.38 27.41
N ILE A 313 -9.63 4.04 26.73
CA ILE A 313 -8.83 2.88 27.15
C ILE A 313 -7.35 3.26 27.22
N LYS A 314 -6.82 3.37 28.44
CA LYS A 314 -5.37 3.53 28.67
C LYS A 314 -4.67 2.19 28.41
N GLY A 315 -4.39 1.91 27.14
CA GLY A 315 -3.39 0.92 26.74
C GLY A 315 -2.22 1.64 26.09
N GLU A 316 -1.01 1.42 26.60
CA GLU A 316 0.22 1.86 25.93
C GLU A 316 0.44 0.96 24.70
N GLN A 317 0.10 1.47 23.52
CA GLN A 317 0.50 0.86 22.24
C GLN A 317 1.58 1.74 21.62
N SER A 318 2.74 1.17 21.34
CA SER A 318 3.79 1.83 20.57
C SER A 318 3.45 1.83 19.08
N CYS A 319 3.97 2.85 18.37
CA CYS A 319 3.76 3.05 16.93
C CYS A 319 4.52 2.02 16.09
#